data_AF-X4ZH02-F1
#
_entry.id   AF-X4ZH02-F1
#
_cell.length_a   1.000
_cell.length_b   1.000
_cell.length_c   1.000
_cell.angle_alpha   90.00
_cell.angle_beta   90.00
_cell.angle_gamma   90.00
#
_symmetry.space_group_name_H-M   'P 1'
#
loop_
_entity.id
_entity.type
_entity.pdbx_description
1 polymer ?
#
loop_
_entity_poly.entity_id
_entity_poly.type
_entity_poly.pdbx_seq_one_letter_code
_entity_poly.pdbx_strand_id
1 'polypeptide(L)'
;MIAKNLVLVAHLMMVFALISIYENHTRTRRFGMLSLLFSTFGTMFVSVIVLVEIVGVSSTAAAAVLKAPEIQWIVTSGPLLFVFGMLILGVQLIKSGTHAKQAGIFLILGTIVFAAAGYTSSAASIFVIAGSALTSAGFILLGNLLRQAKPASAFA
;
A
#
# COMPACT_ATOMS: atom_id res chain seq x y z
N MET A 1 21.05 -1.11 -4.09
CA MET A 1 20.19 -2.08 -4.81
C MET A 1 19.25 -2.84 -3.86
N ILE A 2 19.74 -3.44 -2.77
CA ILE A 2 18.90 -4.26 -1.85
C ILE A 2 17.63 -3.54 -1.39
N ALA A 3 17.73 -2.28 -0.94
CA ALA A 3 16.57 -1.51 -0.48
C ALA A 3 15.47 -1.35 -1.54
N LYS A 4 15.83 -1.02 -2.79
CA LYS A 4 14.86 -0.86 -3.88
C LYS A 4 14.16 -2.18 -4.24
N ASN A 5 14.90 -3.29 -4.23
CA ASN A 5 14.33 -4.61 -4.45
C ASN A 5 13.32 -4.98 -3.34
N LEU A 6 13.63 -4.66 -2.08
CA LEU A 6 12.70 -4.87 -0.97
C LEU A 6 11.42 -4.06 -1.13
N VAL A 7 11.51 -2.80 -1.58
CA VAL A 7 10.33 -1.97 -1.86
C VAL A 7 9.48 -2.57 -2.96
N LEU A 8 10.09 -3.05 -4.06
CA LEU A 8 9.37 -3.71 -5.14
C LEU A 8 8.62 -4.96 -4.64
N VAL A 9 9.31 -5.84 -3.91
CA VAL A 9 8.71 -7.05 -3.34
C VAL A 9 7.58 -6.70 -2.38
N ALA A 10 7.75 -5.67 -1.54
CA ALA A 10 6.70 -5.23 -0.61
C ALA A 10 5.42 -4.81 -1.34
N HIS A 11 5.54 -4.04 -2.42
CA HIS A 11 4.38 -3.61 -3.20
C HIS A 11 3.69 -4.78 -3.93
N LEU A 12 4.47 -5.73 -4.47
CA LEU A 12 3.93 -6.95 -5.08
C LEU A 12 3.17 -7.81 -4.05
N MET A 13 3.77 -8.06 -2.87
CA MET A 13 3.12 -8.80 -1.79
C MET A 13 1.86 -8.08 -1.28
N MET A 14 1.88 -6.75 -1.26
CA MET A 14 0.75 -5.94 -0.85
C MET A 14 -0.44 -6.09 -1.79
N VAL A 15 -0.24 -6.25 -3.11
CA VAL A 15 -1.35 -6.52 -4.04
C VAL A 15 -2.10 -7.80 -3.65
N PHE A 16 -1.37 -8.89 -3.34
CA PHE A 16 -2.00 -10.13 -2.88
C PHE A 16 -2.72 -9.97 -1.54
N ALA A 17 -2.13 -9.21 -0.61
CA ALA A 17 -2.78 -8.90 0.66
C ALA A 17 -4.09 -8.13 0.44
N LEU A 18 -4.11 -7.12 -0.43
CA LEU A 18 -5.29 -6.32 -0.75
C LEU A 18 -6.40 -7.17 -1.37
N ILE A 19 -6.07 -8.06 -2.31
CA ILE A 19 -7.04 -9.00 -2.91
C ILE A 19 -7.66 -9.89 -1.83
N SER A 20 -6.83 -10.46 -0.95
CA SER A 20 -7.31 -11.30 0.16
C SER A 20 -8.23 -10.55 1.12
N ILE A 21 -7.89 -9.31 1.45
CA ILE A 21 -8.72 -8.45 2.32
C ILE A 21 -10.04 -8.10 1.63
N TYR A 22 -10.00 -7.84 0.34
CA TYR A 22 -11.21 -7.57 -0.44
C TYR A 22 -12.17 -8.75 -0.37
N GLU A 23 -11.72 -9.93 -0.79
CA GLU A 23 -12.58 -11.12 -0.83
C GLU A 23 -13.14 -11.50 0.54
N ASN A 24 -12.32 -11.41 1.59
CA ASN A 24 -12.71 -11.92 2.91
C ASN A 24 -13.41 -10.88 3.80
N HIS A 25 -13.26 -9.57 3.56
CA HIS A 25 -13.69 -8.56 4.54
C HIS A 25 -14.43 -7.36 3.96
N THR A 26 -14.05 -6.89 2.77
CA THR A 26 -14.62 -5.64 2.22
C THR A 26 -15.49 -5.84 0.99
N ARG A 27 -15.61 -7.05 0.43
CA ARG A 27 -16.41 -7.35 -0.76
C ARG A 27 -17.86 -6.88 -0.68
N THR A 28 -18.52 -7.06 0.46
CA THR A 28 -19.92 -6.66 0.68
C THR A 28 -20.09 -5.17 1.01
N ARG A 29 -18.98 -4.43 1.17
CA ARG A 29 -19.01 -3.00 1.53
C ARG A 29 -18.97 -2.14 0.28
N ARG A 30 -19.76 -1.07 0.30
CA ARG A 30 -19.91 -0.13 -0.83
C ARG A 30 -18.61 0.45 -1.37
N PHE A 31 -17.57 0.55 -0.52
CA PHE A 31 -16.28 1.12 -0.92
C PHE A 31 -15.16 0.09 -1.02
N GLY A 32 -15.42 -1.21 -0.79
CA GLY A 32 -14.39 -2.24 -0.72
C GLY A 32 -13.65 -2.41 -2.03
N MET A 33 -14.40 -2.44 -3.13
CA MET A 33 -13.84 -2.48 -4.49
C MET A 33 -13.01 -1.22 -4.78
N LEU A 34 -13.49 -0.06 -4.33
CA LEU A 34 -12.85 1.23 -4.55
C LEU A 34 -11.49 1.31 -3.85
N SER A 35 -11.40 0.83 -2.60
CA SER A 35 -10.11 0.69 -1.91
C SER A 35 -9.16 -0.26 -2.62
N LEU A 36 -9.67 -1.42 -3.07
CA LEU A 36 -8.84 -2.39 -3.80
C LEU A 36 -8.26 -1.75 -5.07
N LEU A 37 -9.10 -1.14 -5.90
CA LEU A 37 -8.67 -0.55 -7.17
C LEU A 37 -7.64 0.56 -6.95
N PHE A 38 -7.91 1.52 -6.06
CA PHE A 38 -6.98 2.62 -5.83
C PHE A 38 -5.67 2.15 -5.21
N SER A 39 -5.71 1.25 -4.22
CA SER A 39 -4.49 0.71 -3.64
C SER A 39 -3.70 -0.11 -4.67
N THR A 40 -4.34 -0.97 -5.46
CA THR A 40 -3.65 -1.81 -6.46
C THR A 40 -3.07 -1.00 -7.62
N PHE A 41 -3.78 0.00 -8.14
CA PHE A 41 -3.20 0.89 -9.17
C PHE A 41 -2.07 1.73 -8.59
N GLY A 42 -2.23 2.24 -7.36
CA GLY A 42 -1.18 2.96 -6.66
C GLY A 42 0.08 2.10 -6.47
N THR A 43 -0.06 0.86 -5.99
CA THR A 43 1.09 -0.04 -5.80
C THR A 43 1.72 -0.43 -7.13
N MET A 44 0.93 -0.63 -8.19
CA MET A 44 1.45 -0.90 -9.53
C MET A 44 2.31 0.25 -10.05
N PHE A 45 1.84 1.49 -9.93
CA PHE A 45 2.62 2.66 -10.34
C PHE A 45 3.88 2.84 -9.50
N VAL A 46 3.81 2.65 -8.18
CA VAL A 46 5.01 2.69 -7.32
C VAL A 46 6.00 1.59 -7.69
N SER A 47 5.54 0.36 -7.99
CA SER A 47 6.39 -0.71 -8.47
C SER A 47 7.10 -0.36 -9.78
N VAL A 48 6.40 0.25 -10.73
CA VAL A 48 7.00 0.72 -12.00
C VAL A 48 8.06 1.78 -11.74
N ILE A 49 7.78 2.78 -10.89
CA ILE A 49 8.74 3.83 -10.51
C ILE A 49 10.00 3.19 -9.93
N VAL A 50 9.85 2.29 -8.95
CA VAL A 50 10.97 1.62 -8.28
C VAL A 50 11.75 0.72 -9.24
N LEU A 51 11.07 0.04 -10.17
CA LEU A 51 11.73 -0.77 -11.19
C LEU A 51 12.62 0.09 -12.09
N VAL A 52 12.10 1.22 -12.58
CA VAL A 52 12.86 2.16 -13.41
C VAL A 52 14.03 2.76 -12.60
N GLU A 53 13.84 3.04 -11.31
CA GLU A 53 14.92 3.49 -10.43
C GLU A 53 16.00 2.43 -10.19
N ILE A 54 15.67 1.14 -10.23
CA ILE A 54 16.65 0.04 -10.14
C ILE A 54 17.47 0.00 -11.44
N VAL A 55 16.78 -0.03 -12.59
CA VAL A 55 17.43 -0.07 -13.92
C VAL A 55 18.24 1.21 -14.18
N GLY A 56 17.76 2.35 -13.68
CA GLY A 56 18.42 3.65 -13.78
C GLY A 56 19.78 3.73 -13.08
N VAL A 57 20.08 2.81 -12.16
CA VAL A 57 21.44 2.70 -11.58
C VAL A 57 22.45 2.25 -12.62
N SER A 58 22.02 1.46 -13.61
CA SER A 58 22.89 0.88 -14.64
C SER A 58 22.77 1.57 -16.01
N SER A 59 21.75 2.39 -16.22
CA SER A 59 21.51 3.10 -17.49
C SER A 59 20.95 4.50 -17.27
N THR A 60 21.65 5.51 -17.79
CA THR A 60 21.22 6.91 -17.76
C THR A 60 19.95 7.14 -18.57
N ALA A 61 19.73 6.35 -19.64
CA ALA A 61 18.50 6.39 -20.44
C ALA A 61 17.28 5.95 -19.61
N ALA A 62 17.41 4.94 -18.75
CA ALA A 62 16.33 4.50 -17.87
C ALA A 62 16.03 5.56 -16.79
N ALA A 63 17.06 6.23 -16.24
CA ALA A 63 16.86 7.32 -15.30
C ALA A 63 16.14 8.54 -15.91
N ALA A 64 16.24 8.75 -17.22
CA ALA A 64 15.54 9.81 -17.94
C ALA A 64 14.03 9.53 -18.11
N VAL A 65 13.60 8.27 -18.10
CA VAL A 65 12.19 7.88 -18.27
C VAL A 65 11.30 8.52 -17.20
N LEU A 66 11.72 8.50 -15.94
CA LEU A 66 10.94 9.12 -14.85
C LEU A 66 10.92 10.64 -14.92
N LYS A 67 11.79 11.27 -15.72
CA LYS A 67 11.83 12.72 -15.92
C LYS A 67 11.04 13.17 -17.15
N ALA A 68 10.61 12.25 -18.00
CA ALA A 68 9.82 12.55 -19.18
C ALA A 68 8.47 13.17 -18.77
N PRO A 69 8.03 14.28 -19.38
CA PRO A 69 6.77 14.94 -19.05
C PRO A 69 5.56 14.01 -19.11
N GLU A 70 5.56 13.06 -20.04
CA GLU A 70 4.51 12.06 -20.25
C GLU A 70 4.40 11.05 -19.10
N ILE A 71 5.45 10.93 -18.26
CA ILE A 71 5.53 9.99 -17.14
C ILE A 71 5.37 10.69 -15.78
N GLN A 72 5.54 12.01 -15.71
CA GLN A 72 5.44 12.78 -14.47
C GLN A 72 4.12 12.59 -13.73
N TRP A 73 3.02 12.42 -14.47
CA TRP A 73 1.71 12.17 -13.85
C TRP A 73 1.71 10.84 -13.09
N ILE A 74 2.38 9.78 -13.59
CA ILE A 74 2.49 8.49 -12.90
C ILE A 74 3.29 8.65 -11.60
N VAL A 75 4.41 9.38 -11.67
CA VAL A 75 5.30 9.63 -10.53
C VAL A 75 4.58 10.34 -9.40
N THR A 76 3.67 11.25 -9.73
CA THR A 76 2.90 12.03 -8.75
C THR A 76 1.62 11.33 -8.31
N SER A 77 0.85 10.74 -9.25
CA SER A 77 -0.44 10.13 -8.96
C SER A 77 -0.32 8.75 -8.31
N GLY A 78 0.71 7.98 -8.61
CA GLY A 78 0.90 6.63 -8.07
C GLY A 78 0.92 6.57 -6.55
N PRO A 79 1.83 7.29 -5.89
CA PRO A 79 1.87 7.38 -4.43
C PRO A 79 0.56 7.93 -3.83
N LEU A 80 -0.09 8.89 -4.50
CA LEU A 80 -1.37 9.44 -4.03
C LEU A 80 -2.50 8.41 -4.09
N LEU A 81 -2.65 7.69 -5.20
CA LEU A 81 -3.64 6.62 -5.35
C LEU A 81 -3.44 5.53 -4.29
N PHE A 82 -2.19 5.18 -4.01
CA PHE A 82 -1.86 4.25 -2.94
C PHE A 82 -2.36 4.76 -1.59
N VAL A 83 -2.03 6.00 -1.23
CA VAL A 83 -2.48 6.64 0.03
C VAL A 83 -4.01 6.67 0.12
N PHE A 84 -4.69 7.12 -0.93
CA PHE A 84 -6.15 7.19 -0.96
C PHE A 84 -6.80 5.81 -0.78
N GLY A 85 -6.32 4.79 -1.50
CA GLY A 85 -6.82 3.43 -1.37
C GLY A 85 -6.66 2.89 0.06
N MET A 86 -5.49 3.13 0.67
CA MET A 86 -5.21 2.69 2.05
C MET A 86 -6.06 3.40 3.09
N LEU A 87 -6.34 4.70 2.91
CA LEU A 87 -7.24 5.45 3.78
C LEU A 87 -8.67 4.91 3.69
N ILE A 88 -9.18 4.68 2.48
CA ILE A 88 -10.53 4.13 2.25
C ILE A 88 -10.62 2.72 2.86
N LEU A 89 -9.60 1.90 2.69
CA LEU A 89 -9.53 0.57 3.28
C LEU A 89 -9.57 0.65 4.82
N GLY A 90 -8.71 1.48 5.41
CA GLY A 90 -8.64 1.65 6.85
C GLY A 90 -9.95 2.13 7.46
N VAL A 91 -10.62 3.10 6.83
CA VAL A 91 -11.94 3.58 7.27
C VAL A 91 -12.97 2.46 7.22
N GLN A 92 -12.95 1.64 6.17
CA GLN A 92 -13.86 0.50 6.07
C GLN A 92 -13.62 -0.55 7.14
N LEU A 93 -12.36 -0.82 7.48
CA LEU A 93 -11.99 -1.72 8.57
C LEU A 93 -12.45 -1.17 9.93
N ILE A 94 -12.31 0.13 10.17
CA ILE A 94 -12.84 0.78 11.38
C ILE A 94 -14.36 0.65 11.47
N LYS A 95 -15.06 0.87 10.35
CA LYS A 95 -16.51 0.70 10.27
C LYS A 95 -16.95 -0.77 10.32
N SER A 96 -16.02 -1.74 10.37
CA SER A 96 -16.35 -3.16 10.36
C SER A 96 -16.56 -3.79 11.74
N GLY A 97 -16.22 -3.06 12.80
CA GLY A 97 -16.36 -3.53 14.17
C GLY A 97 -15.02 -3.58 14.90
N THR A 98 -15.06 -3.95 16.17
CA THR A 98 -13.95 -3.85 17.14
C THR A 98 -12.71 -4.63 16.74
N HIS A 99 -12.86 -5.83 16.16
CA HIS A 99 -11.71 -6.70 15.84
C HIS A 99 -10.83 -6.13 14.71
N ALA A 100 -11.42 -5.72 13.58
CA ALA A 100 -10.67 -5.13 12.46
C ALA A 100 -10.41 -3.61 12.61
N LYS A 101 -11.01 -2.97 13.62
CA LYS A 101 -10.81 -1.54 13.89
C LYS A 101 -9.35 -1.19 14.17
N GLN A 102 -8.66 -2.00 14.97
CA GLN A 102 -7.25 -1.74 15.28
C GLN A 102 -6.39 -1.79 14.03
N ALA A 103 -6.56 -2.82 13.18
CA ALA A 103 -5.87 -2.91 11.91
C ALA A 103 -6.15 -1.68 11.02
N GLY A 104 -7.41 -1.25 10.92
CA GLY A 104 -7.77 -0.05 10.17
C GLY A 104 -7.09 1.23 10.68
N ILE A 105 -6.99 1.41 12.00
CA ILE A 105 -6.29 2.56 12.61
C ILE A 105 -4.80 2.53 12.27
N PHE A 106 -4.14 1.38 12.41
CA PHE A 106 -2.73 1.23 12.06
C PHE A 106 -2.46 1.51 10.58
N LEU A 107 -3.33 1.04 9.69
CA LEU A 107 -3.22 1.33 8.26
C LEU A 107 -3.34 2.83 7.96
N ILE A 108 -4.33 3.53 8.56
CA ILE A 108 -4.49 4.98 8.36
C ILE A 108 -3.30 5.74 8.90
N LEU A 109 -2.94 5.52 10.17
CA LEU A 109 -1.86 6.24 10.83
C LEU A 109 -0.53 5.97 10.13
N GLY A 110 -0.23 4.71 9.81
CA GLY A 110 0.98 4.35 9.08
C GLY A 110 1.06 5.00 7.72
N THR A 111 -0.04 5.02 6.97
CA THR A 111 -0.09 5.66 5.65
C THR A 111 0.11 7.17 5.74
N ILE A 112 -0.51 7.85 6.71
CA ILE A 112 -0.34 9.30 6.92
C ILE A 112 1.08 9.62 7.33
N VAL A 113 1.65 8.89 8.30
CA VAL A 113 3.03 9.07 8.76
C VAL A 113 4.01 8.82 7.61
N PHE A 114 3.79 7.78 6.80
CA PHE A 114 4.61 7.49 5.62
C PHE A 114 4.54 8.63 4.61
N ALA A 115 3.33 9.09 4.25
CA ALA A 115 3.13 10.18 3.30
C ALA A 115 3.72 11.52 3.78
N ALA A 116 3.75 11.74 5.10
CA ALA A 116 4.36 12.94 5.70
C ALA A 116 5.87 13.04 5.44
N ALA A 117 6.55 11.94 5.10
CA ALA A 117 7.96 11.96 4.72
C ALA A 117 8.24 12.90 3.54
N GLY A 118 7.29 13.03 2.60
CA GLY A 118 7.41 13.93 1.45
C GLY A 118 7.49 15.41 1.81
N TYR A 119 7.13 15.79 3.04
CA TYR A 119 7.13 17.18 3.52
C TYR A 119 8.28 17.47 4.50
N THR A 120 9.10 16.46 4.85
CA THR A 120 10.13 16.58 5.89
C THR A 120 11.51 16.27 5.32
N SER A 121 12.23 17.31 4.88
CA SER A 121 13.52 17.12 4.19
C SER A 121 14.60 16.45 5.06
N SER A 122 14.70 16.80 6.34
CA SER A 122 15.73 16.28 7.26
C SER A 122 15.34 14.99 7.97
N ALA A 123 14.05 14.69 8.08
CA ALA A 123 13.52 13.56 8.85
C ALA A 123 12.77 12.52 8.00
N ALA A 124 12.76 12.65 6.67
CA ALA A 124 12.01 11.77 5.76
C ALA A 124 12.21 10.28 6.04
N SER A 125 13.44 9.85 6.32
CA SER A 125 13.76 8.45 6.62
C SER A 125 13.03 7.92 7.86
N ILE A 126 12.90 8.73 8.91
CA ILE A 126 12.20 8.37 10.14
C ILE A 126 10.71 8.18 9.85
N PHE A 127 10.10 9.11 9.10
CA PHE A 127 8.69 9.03 8.71
C PHE A 127 8.40 7.82 7.82
N VAL A 128 9.29 7.53 6.85
CA VAL A 128 9.20 6.34 6.00
C VAL A 128 9.24 5.06 6.85
N ILE A 129 10.20 4.94 7.76
CA ILE A 129 10.37 3.75 8.60
C ILE A 129 9.17 3.59 9.54
N ALA A 130 8.82 4.63 10.28
CA ALA A 130 7.72 4.61 11.24
C ALA A 130 6.38 4.32 10.55
N GLY A 131 6.10 5.01 9.44
CA GLY A 131 4.89 4.81 8.66
C GLY A 131 4.80 3.39 8.09
N SER A 132 5.89 2.89 7.50
CA SER A 132 5.95 1.53 6.96
C SER A 132 5.75 0.47 8.05
N ALA A 133 6.34 0.66 9.23
CA ALA A 133 6.18 -0.24 10.37
C ALA A 133 4.73 -0.30 10.85
N LEU A 134 4.08 0.86 10.99
CA LEU A 134 2.67 0.95 11.38
C LEU A 134 1.74 0.32 10.32
N THR A 135 1.96 0.61 9.04
CA THR A 135 1.18 0.00 7.96
C THR A 135 1.37 -1.52 7.93
N SER A 136 2.60 -2.00 8.11
CA SER A 136 2.91 -3.43 8.19
C SER A 136 2.21 -4.09 9.39
N ALA A 137 2.23 -3.46 10.56
CA ALA A 137 1.49 -3.94 11.74
C ALA A 137 -0.01 -4.04 11.46
N GLY A 138 -0.59 -3.06 10.76
CA GLY A 138 -2.00 -3.12 10.32
C GLY A 138 -2.30 -4.33 9.43
N PHE A 139 -1.44 -4.62 8.45
CA PHE A 139 -1.58 -5.80 7.59
C PHE A 139 -1.41 -7.11 8.37
N ILE A 140 -0.45 -7.20 9.28
CA ILE A 140 -0.20 -8.40 10.09
C ILE A 140 -1.40 -8.68 11.01
N LEU A 141 -1.90 -7.64 11.70
CA LEU A 141 -3.10 -7.76 12.56
C LEU A 141 -4.29 -8.25 11.74
N LEU A 142 -4.51 -7.67 10.56
CA LEU A 142 -5.61 -8.08 9.69
C LEU A 142 -5.44 -9.52 9.20
N GLY A 143 -4.23 -9.92 8.80
CA GLY A 143 -3.94 -11.30 8.39
C GLY A 143 -4.21 -12.31 9.52
N ASN A 144 -3.87 -11.97 10.76
CA ASN A 144 -4.16 -12.81 11.91
C ASN A 144 -5.67 -12.94 12.15
N LEU A 145 -6.43 -11.85 12.01
CA LEU A 145 -7.89 -11.86 12.12
C LEU A 145 -8.54 -12.74 11.04
N LEU A 146 -8.07 -12.62 9.80
CA LEU A 146 -8.57 -13.42 8.68
C LEU A 146 -8.25 -14.91 8.84
N ARG A 147 -7.14 -15.28 9.49
CA ARG A 147 -6.81 -16.68 9.81
C ARG A 147 -7.69 -17.25 10.93
N GLN A 148 -8.05 -16.42 11.91
CA GLN A 148 -8.90 -16.83 13.03
C GLN A 148 -10.38 -16.92 12.63
N ALA A 149 -10.80 -16.13 11.65
CA ALA A 149 -12.06 -16.32 10.95
C ALA A 149 -11.96 -17.62 10.12
N LYS A 150 -12.27 -18.76 10.75
CA LYS A 150 -12.36 -20.09 10.12
C LYS A 150 -13.01 -19.94 8.72
N PRO A 151 -12.46 -20.53 7.65
CA PRO A 151 -13.12 -20.48 6.35
C PRO A 151 -14.51 -21.09 6.55
N ALA A 152 -15.55 -20.29 6.35
CA ALA A 152 -16.90 -20.81 6.27
C ALA A 152 -16.94 -21.71 5.03
N SER A 153 -16.71 -23.00 5.24
CA SER A 153 -16.94 -24.11 4.31
C SER A 153 -16.79 -23.74 2.83
N ALA A 154 -15.56 -23.67 2.33
CA ALA A 154 -15.35 -23.97 0.93
C ALA A 154 -15.62 -25.49 0.77
N PHE A 155 -16.55 -25.85 -0.12
CA PHE A 155 -17.14 -27.17 -0.35
C PHE A 155 -18.38 -27.51 0.51
N ALA A 156 -19.50 -26.84 0.20
CA ALA A 156 -20.84 -27.41 0.28
C ALA A 156 -21.59 -27.03 -1.00
#